data_AF-A0A1C6JRN1-F1
#
_entry.id   AF-A0A1C6JRN1-F1
#
_cell.length_a   1.000
_cell.length_b   1.000
_cell.length_c   1.000
_cell.angle_alpha   90.00
_cell.angle_beta   90.00
_cell.angle_gamma   90.00
#
_symmetry.space_group_name_H-M   'P 1'
#
loop_
_entity.id
_entity.type
_entity.pdbx_description
1 polymer ?
#
loop_
_entity_poly.entity_id
_entity_poly.type
_entity_poly.pdbx_seq_one_letter_code
_entity_poly.pdbx_strand_id
1 'polypeptide(L)'
;MIKDSGERTRFDTGAVRDMHTGKGRMDLLPWEALVEVSKHCEEGALKYGERNCEKGIPIHSLIDSAFRHLAKYMMGMKDEPHLRAACWNCLFALYMEIKHPELQDIPTRMEEPHEQG
;
A
#
# COMPACT_ATOMS: atom_id res chain seq x y z
N MET A 1 -8.44 -5.49 -23.19
CA MET A 1 -9.61 -6.38 -23.31
C MET A 1 -10.21 -6.51 -21.91
N ILE A 2 -11.45 -6.13 -21.68
CA ILE A 2 -12.08 -6.20 -20.35
C ILE A 2 -12.35 -7.68 -20.05
N LYS A 3 -11.84 -8.19 -18.92
CA LYS A 3 -12.16 -9.54 -18.44
C LYS A 3 -13.62 -9.53 -17.96
N ASP A 4 -14.52 -10.16 -18.71
CA ASP A 4 -15.94 -10.33 -18.36
C ASP A 4 -16.06 -11.57 -17.45
N SER A 5 -16.48 -11.35 -16.21
CA SER A 5 -16.59 -12.41 -15.21
C SER A 5 -17.98 -13.09 -15.17
N GLY A 6 -18.95 -12.63 -15.97
CA GLY A 6 -20.22 -13.34 -16.22
C GLY A 6 -21.41 -12.98 -15.31
N GLU A 7 -21.20 -12.53 -14.07
CA GLU A 7 -22.23 -11.98 -13.18
C GLU A 7 -22.52 -10.49 -13.44
N ARG A 8 -23.77 -10.15 -13.77
CA ARG A 8 -24.15 -8.80 -14.18
C ARG A 8 -25.19 -8.23 -13.22
N THR A 9 -24.88 -7.09 -12.59
CA THR A 9 -25.92 -6.29 -11.93
C THR A 9 -26.60 -5.43 -12.99
N ARG A 10 -27.91 -5.61 -13.14
CA ARG A 10 -28.75 -4.74 -13.98
C ARG A 10 -29.40 -3.69 -13.07
N PHE A 11 -29.28 -2.43 -13.47
CA PHE A 11 -29.97 -1.32 -12.81
C PHE A 11 -31.27 -1.00 -13.57
N ASP A 12 -32.23 -0.38 -12.90
CA ASP A 12 -33.54 -0.02 -13.49
C ASP A 12 -33.43 0.95 -14.67
N THR A 13 -32.30 1.65 -14.80
CA THR A 13 -31.97 2.51 -15.95
C THR A 13 -31.58 1.73 -17.21
N GLY A 14 -31.53 0.39 -17.15
CA GLY A 14 -31.02 -0.47 -18.23
C GLY A 14 -29.50 -0.58 -18.27
N ALA A 15 -28.79 0.16 -17.40
CA ALA A 15 -27.35 0.02 -17.25
C ALA A 15 -27.01 -1.37 -16.70
N VAL A 16 -25.94 -1.96 -17.23
CA VAL A 16 -25.41 -3.24 -16.77
C VAL A 16 -24.00 -3.00 -16.27
N ARG A 17 -23.74 -3.30 -14.99
CA ARG A 17 -22.39 -3.24 -14.43
C ARG A 17 -21.96 -4.62 -14.00
N ASP A 18 -20.78 -4.98 -14.44
CA ASP A 18 -20.02 -6.09 -13.91
C ASP A 18 -19.64 -5.75 -12.46
N MET A 19 -20.36 -6.38 -11.53
CA MET A 19 -20.12 -6.31 -10.08
C MET A 19 -19.52 -7.64 -9.69
N HIS A 20 -18.21 -7.69 -9.46
CA HIS A 20 -17.52 -8.95 -9.18
C HIS A 20 -16.41 -8.89 -8.15
N THR A 21 -16.22 -10.09 -7.61
CA THR A 21 -15.05 -10.65 -6.95
C THR A 21 -13.71 -10.26 -7.61
N GLY A 22 -12.65 -10.13 -6.80
CA GLY A 22 -11.30 -9.82 -7.28
C GLY A 22 -11.00 -8.33 -7.56
N LYS A 23 -12.00 -7.43 -7.48
CA LYS A 23 -11.83 -5.98 -7.72
C LYS A 23 -11.58 -5.15 -6.45
N GLY A 24 -11.75 -5.77 -5.27
CA GLY A 24 -11.68 -5.10 -3.97
C GLY A 24 -13.00 -4.42 -3.57
N ARG A 25 -13.21 -4.25 -2.25
CA ARG A 25 -14.39 -3.60 -1.65
C ARG A 25 -13.99 -2.30 -0.98
N MET A 26 -13.82 -1.25 -1.79
CA MET A 26 -13.40 0.09 -1.32
C MET A 26 -14.33 0.64 -0.23
N ASP A 27 -15.63 0.36 -0.34
CA ASP A 27 -16.64 0.76 0.63
C ASP A 27 -16.43 0.15 2.04
N LEU A 28 -15.67 -0.94 2.14
CA LEU A 28 -15.34 -1.59 3.42
C LEU A 28 -13.99 -1.13 4.00
N LEU A 29 -13.26 -0.24 3.32
CA LEU A 29 -12.02 0.30 3.86
C LEU A 29 -12.31 1.24 5.04
N PRO A 30 -11.45 1.25 6.08
CA PRO A 30 -11.56 2.18 7.19
C PRO A 30 -11.16 3.59 6.72
N TRP A 31 -12.10 4.35 6.18
CA TRP A 31 -11.84 5.65 5.56
C TRP A 31 -11.16 6.65 6.50
N GLU A 32 -11.52 6.64 7.78
CA GLU A 32 -10.90 7.48 8.81
C GLU A 32 -9.40 7.18 8.95
N ALA A 33 -9.01 5.90 8.89
CA ALA A 33 -7.61 5.50 8.94
C ALA A 33 -6.85 5.91 7.67
N LEU A 34 -7.50 5.85 6.50
CA LEU A 34 -6.90 6.32 5.24
C LEU A 34 -6.68 7.84 5.25
N VAL A 35 -7.62 8.61 5.81
CA VAL A 35 -7.46 10.06 6.02
C VAL A 35 -6.33 10.35 7.00
N GLU A 36 -6.15 9.53 8.04
CA GLU A 36 -4.97 9.67 8.90
C GLU A 36 -3.67 9.43 8.13
N VAL A 37 -3.58 8.36 7.34
CA VAL A 37 -2.39 8.09 6.51
C VAL A 37 -2.11 9.24 5.53
N SER A 38 -3.13 9.88 4.95
CA SER A 38 -2.94 10.99 4.01
C SER A 38 -2.24 12.19 4.64
N LYS A 39 -2.40 12.42 5.95
CA LYS A 39 -1.64 13.46 6.66
C LYS A 39 -0.14 13.20 6.67
N HIS A 40 0.28 11.94 6.70
CA HIS A 40 1.70 11.60 6.60
C HIS A 40 2.25 11.87 5.19
N CYS A 41 1.42 11.71 4.15
CA CYS A 41 1.77 12.14 2.80
C CYS A 41 1.95 13.66 2.71
N GLU A 42 1.06 14.44 3.34
CA GLU A 42 1.17 15.91 3.40
C GLU A 42 2.47 16.36 4.09
N GLU A 43 2.76 15.81 5.28
CA GLU A 43 4.00 16.06 6.01
C GLU A 43 5.24 15.71 5.16
N GLY A 44 5.19 14.57 4.45
CA GLY A 44 6.22 14.14 3.53
C GLY A 44 6.41 15.09 2.34
N ALA A 45 5.33 15.58 1.75
CA ALA A 45 5.36 16.51 0.63
C ALA A 45 5.95 17.87 1.03
N LEU A 46 5.57 18.40 2.19
CA LEU A 46 6.14 19.64 2.75
C LEU A 46 7.64 19.51 3.01
N LYS A 47 8.10 18.33 3.45
CA LYS A 47 9.49 18.09 3.83
C LYS A 47 10.41 17.70 2.67
N TYR A 48 9.92 16.89 1.74
CA TYR A 48 10.72 16.25 0.69
C TYR A 48 10.29 16.63 -0.73
N GLY A 49 9.26 17.47 -0.87
CA GLY A 49 8.64 17.84 -2.13
C GLY A 49 7.56 16.85 -2.59
N GLU A 50 6.73 17.33 -3.51
CA GLU A 50 5.62 16.57 -4.09
C GLU A 50 6.06 15.22 -4.68
N ARG A 51 5.28 14.18 -4.41
CA ARG A 51 5.44 12.82 -4.97
C ARG A 51 6.84 12.20 -4.77
N ASN A 52 7.58 12.62 -3.74
CA ASN A 52 8.95 12.16 -3.52
C ASN A 52 9.07 10.63 -3.39
N CYS A 53 8.11 9.99 -2.71
CA CYS A 53 8.08 8.54 -2.55
C CYS A 53 8.00 7.77 -3.87
N GLU A 54 7.41 8.36 -4.91
CA GLU A 54 7.26 7.70 -6.21
C GLU A 54 8.55 7.64 -7.03
N LYS A 55 9.62 8.32 -6.57
CA LYS A 55 10.96 8.16 -7.17
C LYS A 55 11.56 6.78 -6.89
N GLY A 56 10.92 5.99 -6.03
CA GLY A 56 11.38 4.68 -5.61
C GLY A 56 12.03 4.72 -4.23
N ILE A 57 11.65 3.77 -3.38
CA ILE A 57 12.26 3.52 -2.08
C ILE A 57 12.51 2.00 -2.00
N PRO A 58 13.74 1.54 -1.64
CA PRO A 58 14.00 0.13 -1.44
C PRO A 58 13.06 -0.48 -0.41
N ILE A 59 12.50 -1.66 -0.69
CA ILE A 59 11.40 -2.21 0.10
C ILE A 59 11.84 -2.54 1.52
N HIS A 60 13.08 -3.01 1.74
CA HIS A 60 13.57 -3.22 3.11
C HIS A 60 13.54 -1.94 3.96
N SER A 61 13.77 -0.77 3.36
CA SER A 61 13.79 0.51 4.07
C SER A 61 12.41 0.90 4.59
N LEU A 62 11.38 0.67 3.78
CA LEU A 62 9.98 0.85 4.19
C LEU A 62 9.60 -0.14 5.29
N ILE A 63 9.95 -1.42 5.13
CA ILE A 63 9.60 -2.46 6.10
C ILE A 63 10.32 -2.27 7.45
N ASP A 64 11.61 -1.93 7.46
CA ASP A 64 12.34 -1.59 8.69
C ASP A 64 11.68 -0.41 9.42
N SER A 65 11.35 0.65 8.68
CA SER A 65 10.68 1.82 9.22
C SER A 65 9.31 1.46 9.82
N ALA A 66 8.52 0.63 9.14
CA ALA A 66 7.25 0.12 9.66
C ALA A 66 7.44 -0.63 10.98
N PHE A 67 8.40 -1.55 11.07
CA PHE A 67 8.68 -2.28 12.31
C PHE A 67 9.11 -1.36 13.45
N ARG A 68 9.98 -0.38 13.20
CA ARG A 68 10.39 0.58 14.24
C ARG A 68 9.21 1.39 14.76
N HIS A 69 8.32 1.86 13.89
CA HIS A 69 7.11 2.57 14.32
C HIS A 69 6.15 1.66 15.09
N LEU A 70 5.95 0.40 14.68
CA LEU A 70 5.15 -0.55 15.44
C LEU A 70 5.77 -0.87 16.81
N ALA A 71 7.09 -1.03 16.91
CA ALA A 71 7.78 -1.25 18.17
C ALA A 71 7.55 -0.06 19.12
N LYS A 72 7.74 1.18 18.65
CA LYS A 72 7.47 2.39 19.45
C LYS A 72 6.00 2.49 19.89
N TYR A 73 5.06 2.14 19.01
CA TYR A 73 3.64 2.09 19.34
C TYR A 73 3.37 1.08 20.48
N MET A 74 3.95 -0.12 20.39
CA MET A 74 3.83 -1.15 21.42
C MET A 74 4.49 -0.76 22.75
N MET A 75 5.53 0.06 22.71
CA MET A 75 6.16 0.66 23.89
C MET A 75 5.33 1.79 24.52
N GLY A 76 4.19 2.17 23.92
CA GLY A 76 3.33 3.26 24.41
C GLY A 76 3.90 4.65 24.16
N MET A 77 4.86 4.80 23.24
CA MET A 77 5.42 6.10 22.86
C MET A 77 4.37 6.95 22.11
N LYS A 78 4.43 8.27 22.31
CA LYS A 78 3.45 9.24 21.80
C LYS A 78 4.10 10.50 21.21
N ASP A 79 5.41 10.46 20.96
CA ASP A 79 6.19 11.57 20.40
C ASP A 79 5.82 11.89 18.95
N GLU A 80 5.25 10.92 18.22
CA GLU A 80 4.68 11.10 16.89
C GLU A 80 3.54 10.08 16.66
N PRO A 81 2.72 10.24 15.62
CA PRO A 81 1.69 9.27 15.26
C PRO A 81 2.27 7.96 14.67
N HIS A 82 2.89 7.12 15.52
CA HIS A 82 3.61 5.94 15.06
C HIS A 82 2.75 4.95 14.25
N LEU A 83 1.52 4.67 14.68
CA LEU A 83 0.66 3.72 13.96
C LEU A 83 0.32 4.23 12.54
N ARG A 84 0.10 5.55 12.39
CA ARG A 84 -0.08 6.21 11.09
C ARG A 84 1.16 6.04 10.21
N ALA A 85 2.35 6.30 10.76
CA ALA A 85 3.61 6.16 10.04
C ALA A 85 3.88 4.69 9.62
N ALA A 86 3.59 3.72 10.50
CA ALA A 86 3.70 2.30 10.16
C ALA A 86 2.77 1.91 9.00
N CYS A 87 1.49 2.32 9.07
CA CYS A 87 0.53 2.09 7.99
C CYS A 87 0.99 2.70 6.66
N TRP A 88 1.50 3.93 6.68
CA TRP A 88 2.05 4.58 5.49
C TRP A 88 3.19 3.75 4.87
N ASN A 89 4.14 3.29 5.68
CA ASN A 89 5.27 2.50 5.20
C ASN A 89 4.80 1.17 4.58
N CYS A 90 3.85 0.47 5.20
CA CYS A 90 3.28 -0.76 4.64
C CYS A 90 2.55 -0.53 3.32
N LEU A 91 1.74 0.54 3.23
CA LEU A 91 1.03 0.90 2.00
C LEU A 91 1.99 1.26 0.86
N PHE A 92 3.05 2.00 1.16
CA PHE A 92 4.08 2.33 0.17
C PHE A 92 4.95 1.12 -0.19
N ALA A 93 5.19 0.17 0.72
CA ALA A 93 5.88 -1.07 0.38
C ALA A 93 5.04 -1.90 -0.62
N LEU A 94 3.73 -2.00 -0.40
CA LEU A 94 2.81 -2.62 -1.36
C LEU A 94 2.80 -1.86 -2.70
N TYR A 95 2.81 -0.52 -2.66
CA TYR A 95 2.92 0.29 -3.87
C TYR A 95 4.22 0.01 -4.64
N MET A 96 5.36 -0.11 -3.96
CA MET A 96 6.64 -0.47 -4.58
C MET A 96 6.60 -1.87 -5.19
N GLU A 97 6.04 -2.89 -4.51
CA GLU A 97 5.89 -4.21 -5.15
C GLU A 97 5.04 -4.16 -6.44
N ILE A 98 4.04 -3.28 -6.51
CA ILE A 98 3.16 -3.15 -7.69
C ILE A 98 3.81 -2.33 -8.81
N LYS A 99 4.54 -1.26 -8.48
CA LYS A 99 5.02 -0.26 -9.45
C LYS A 99 6.51 -0.30 -9.73
N HIS A 100 7.29 -0.80 -8.78
CA HIS A 100 8.73 -0.83 -8.77
C HIS A 100 9.25 -2.18 -8.24
N PRO A 101 8.87 -3.32 -8.86
CA PRO A 101 9.30 -4.64 -8.39
C PRO A 101 10.83 -4.79 -8.37
N GLU A 102 11.56 -4.01 -9.18
CA GLU A 102 13.03 -3.93 -9.17
C GLU A 102 13.62 -3.41 -7.85
N LEU A 103 12.81 -2.79 -6.98
CA LEU A 103 13.22 -2.29 -5.67
C LEU A 103 13.01 -3.31 -4.54
N GLN A 104 12.54 -4.53 -4.87
CA GLN A 104 12.49 -5.62 -3.89
C GLN A 104 13.89 -6.15 -3.60
N ASP A 105 14.42 -5.75 -2.44
CA ASP A 105 15.78 -6.06 -2.00
C ASP A 105 15.83 -6.78 -0.65
N ILE A 106 14.70 -7.29 -0.17
CA ILE A 106 14.65 -8.17 1.00
C ILE A 106 15.16 -9.56 0.57
N PRO A 107 16.25 -10.09 1.16
CA PRO A 107 16.90 -11.31 0.65
C PRO A 107 15.98 -12.52 0.49
N THR A 108 15.03 -12.72 1.40
CA THR A 108 14.07 -13.85 1.36
C THR A 108 12.93 -13.67 0.36
N ARG A 109 12.82 -12.48 -0.26
CA ARG A 109 11.80 -12.11 -1.25
C ARG A 109 12.38 -11.97 -2.65
N MET A 110 13.70 -11.89 -2.76
CA MET A 110 14.39 -11.96 -4.04
C MET A 110 14.27 -13.41 -4.56
N GLU A 111 13.82 -13.58 -5.80
CA GLU A 111 13.81 -14.89 -6.43
C GLU A 111 15.25 -15.43 -6.45
N GLU A 112 15.48 -16.62 -5.88
CA GLU A 112 16.71 -17.35 -6.17
C GLU A 112 16.73 -17.64 -7.67
N PRO A 113 17.84 -17.44 -8.39
CA PRO A 113 17.96 -17.96 -9.74
C PRO A 113 17.75 -19.47 -9.63
N HIS A 114 16.59 -19.95 -10.07
CA HIS A 114 16.30 -21.37 -10.16
C HIS A 114 17.48 -22.05 -10.87
N GLU A 115 18.30 -22.80 -10.13
CA GLU A 115 19.18 -23.78 -10.73
C GLU A 115 18.27 -24.77 -11.46
N GLN A 116 18.31 -24.69 -12.79
CA GLN A 116 17.66 -25.66 -13.66
C GLN A 116 18.34 -27.01 -13.43
N GLY A 117 17.73 -27.84 -12.58
CA GLY A 117 18.01 -29.26 -12.47
C GLY A 117 17.22 -30.07 -13.48
#